data_AF-A0ABD3WFE1-F1
#
_entry.id   AF-A0ABD3WFE1-F1
#
_cell.length_a   1.000
_cell.length_b   1.000
_cell.length_c   1.000
_cell.angle_alpha   90.00
_cell.angle_beta   90.00
_cell.angle_gamma   90.00
#
_symmetry.space_group_name_H-M   'P 1'
#
loop_
_entity.id
_entity.type
_entity.pdbx_description
1 polymer ?
#
loop_
_entity_poly.entity_id
_entity_poly.type
_entity_poly.pdbx_seq_one_letter_code
_entity_poly.pdbx_strand_id
1 'polypeptide(L)'
;NRHPVAFILFLIDGLDEVTRDLDQSLNVLRKIKQCSIVVTSRSGDFNYLHLKPLRIFQIQGMSPSTSKEYVKKVLDIISERGVEKLNVDHFLEVCKTYPSTQHVSSPIPVLVFDNVLD
;
A
#
# COMPACT_ATOMS: atom_id res chain seq x y z
N ASN A 1 1.69 8.69 -39.44
CA ASN A 1 1.39 9.63 -38.34
C ASN A 1 0.71 8.89 -37.19
N ARG A 2 1.47 8.35 -36.23
CA ARG A 2 0.92 7.95 -34.94
C ARG A 2 1.33 9.03 -33.95
N HIS A 3 0.36 9.74 -33.39
CA HIS A 3 0.63 10.61 -32.25
C HIS A 3 1.02 9.72 -31.06
N PRO A 4 2.07 10.07 -30.29
CA PRO A 4 2.38 9.35 -29.08
C PRO A 4 1.21 9.49 -28.10
N VAL A 5 0.66 8.35 -27.71
CA VAL A 5 -0.34 8.24 -26.66
C VAL A 5 0.40 8.09 -25.34
N ALA A 6 0.24 9.05 -24.44
CA ALA A 6 0.79 8.98 -23.10
C ALA A 6 -0.28 8.43 -22.14
N PHE A 7 0.05 7.34 -21.45
CA PHE A 7 -0.76 6.80 -20.38
C PHE A 7 -0.29 7.36 -19.04
N ILE A 8 -1.22 7.81 -18.19
CA ILE A 8 -0.91 8.45 -16.91
C ILE A 8 -1.37 7.57 -15.75
N LEU A 9 -0.47 7.26 -14.82
CA LEU A 9 -0.78 6.53 -13.59
C LEU A 9 -0.70 7.46 -12.38
N PHE A 10 -1.81 7.63 -11.68
CA PHE A 10 -1.87 8.35 -10.40
C PHE A 10 -1.80 7.35 -9.24
N LEU A 11 -0.87 7.54 -8.31
CA LEU A 11 -0.75 6.77 -7.08
C LEU A 11 -1.11 7.69 -5.91
N ILE A 12 -2.16 7.35 -5.17
CA ILE A 12 -2.62 8.10 -3.99
C ILE A 12 -2.48 7.19 -2.77
N ASP A 13 -1.64 7.56 -1.82
CA ASP A 13 -1.45 6.80 -0.58
C ASP A 13 -2.36 7.33 0.53
N GLY A 14 -3.03 6.42 1.25
CA GLY A 14 -3.76 6.73 2.46
C GLY A 14 -5.08 7.47 2.24
N LEU A 15 -6.06 6.83 1.58
CA LEU A 15 -7.43 7.34 1.41
C LEU A 15 -8.03 7.90 2.72
N ASP A 16 -7.78 7.23 3.83
CA ASP A 16 -8.30 7.60 5.16
C ASP A 16 -7.68 8.88 5.73
N GLU A 17 -6.53 9.28 5.20
CA GLU A 17 -5.82 10.51 5.58
C GLU A 17 -6.23 11.69 4.69
N VAL A 18 -6.86 11.41 3.54
CA VAL A 18 -7.35 12.46 2.64
C VAL A 18 -8.73 12.91 3.09
N THR A 19 -8.82 14.17 3.49
CA THR A 19 -10.04 14.85 3.93
C THR A 19 -11.14 14.88 2.86
N ARG A 20 -12.36 15.30 3.26
CA ARG A 20 -13.64 15.37 2.52
C ARG A 20 -13.64 15.78 1.02
N ASP A 21 -12.54 16.32 0.50
CA ASP A 21 -12.38 16.76 -0.90
C ASP A 21 -11.75 15.69 -1.84
N LEU A 22 -11.46 14.50 -1.31
CA LEU A 22 -10.93 13.39 -2.11
C LEU A 22 -11.84 13.01 -3.27
N ASP A 23 -13.16 12.96 -3.04
CA ASP A 23 -14.13 12.67 -4.09
C ASP A 23 -14.11 13.73 -5.20
N GLN A 24 -13.92 15.00 -4.85
CA GLN A 24 -13.75 16.07 -5.83
C GLN A 24 -12.44 15.90 -6.62
N SER A 25 -11.36 15.53 -5.94
CA SER A 25 -10.05 15.29 -6.55
C SER A 25 -10.09 14.11 -7.51
N LEU A 26 -10.68 12.98 -7.09
CA LEU A 26 -10.90 11.81 -7.94
C LEU A 26 -11.79 12.15 -9.13
N ASN A 27 -12.85 12.96 -8.95
CA ASN A 27 -13.70 13.42 -10.04
C ASN A 27 -12.96 14.29 -11.08
N VAL A 28 -12.01 15.11 -10.64
CA VAL A 28 -11.17 15.90 -11.56
C VAL A 28 -10.18 14.99 -12.28
N LEU A 29 -9.47 14.12 -11.56
CA LEU A 29 -8.47 13.22 -12.13
C LEU A 29 -9.10 12.26 -13.15
N ARG A 30 -10.34 11.81 -12.91
CA ARG A 30 -11.09 10.99 -13.87
C ARG A 30 -11.34 11.71 -15.20
N LYS A 31 -11.34 13.04 -15.28
CA LYS A 31 -11.54 13.72 -16.59
C LYS A 31 -10.32 13.60 -17.50
N ILE A 32 -9.18 13.18 -16.97
CA ILE A 32 -7.97 12.94 -17.74
C ILE A 32 -8.16 11.66 -18.56
N LYS A 33 -8.05 11.77 -19.89
CA LYS A 33 -8.15 10.61 -20.78
C LYS A 33 -6.90 9.74 -20.62
N GLN A 34 -7.07 8.42 -20.74
CA GLN A 34 -5.97 7.44 -20.73
C GLN A 34 -5.18 7.47 -19.41
N CYS A 35 -5.91 7.52 -18.29
CA CYS A 35 -5.32 7.43 -16.97
C CYS A 35 -5.91 6.30 -16.12
N SER A 36 -5.11 5.81 -15.19
CA SER A 36 -5.55 4.97 -14.07
C SER A 36 -5.18 5.64 -12.76
N ILE A 37 -6.06 5.52 -11.78
CA ILE A 37 -5.86 6.02 -10.43
C ILE A 37 -5.86 4.82 -9.49
N VAL A 38 -4.77 4.65 -8.74
CA VAL A 38 -4.60 3.60 -7.75
C VAL A 38 -4.55 4.26 -6.38
N VAL A 39 -5.40 3.81 -5.47
CA VAL A 39 -5.53 4.40 -4.14
C VAL A 39 -5.43 3.32 -3.06
N THR A 40 -4.60 3.53 -2.04
CA THR A 40 -4.50 2.63 -0.87
C THR A 40 -5.40 3.14 0.25
N SER A 41 -5.93 2.24 1.09
CA SER A 41 -6.66 2.59 2.32
C SER A 41 -6.31 1.60 3.42
N ARG A 42 -6.32 2.05 4.67
CA ARG A 42 -6.15 1.23 5.88
C ARG A 42 -7.46 0.69 6.42
N SER A 43 -8.55 1.45 6.32
CA SER A 43 -9.84 1.08 6.94
C SER A 43 -10.64 0.07 6.12
N GLY A 44 -10.49 0.09 4.79
CA GLY A 44 -11.36 -0.64 3.88
C GLY A 44 -12.81 -0.16 3.88
N ASP A 45 -13.11 0.93 4.60
CA ASP A 45 -14.41 1.60 4.54
C ASP A 45 -14.37 2.60 3.39
N PHE A 46 -15.17 2.33 2.37
CA PHE A 46 -15.28 3.15 1.16
C PHE A 46 -16.66 3.78 1.01
N ASN A 47 -17.51 3.69 2.04
CA ASN A 47 -18.89 4.13 1.95
C ASN A 47 -19.03 5.64 1.74
N TYR A 48 -17.99 6.41 2.07
CA TYR A 48 -17.93 7.86 1.83
C TYR A 48 -17.52 8.23 0.40
N LEU A 49 -17.03 7.28 -0.41
CA LEU A 49 -16.73 7.51 -1.81
C LEU A 49 -18.01 7.38 -2.64
N HIS A 50 -18.40 8.45 -3.32
CA HIS A 50 -19.49 8.42 -4.30
C HIS A 50 -19.08 7.69 -5.59
N LEU A 51 -17.78 7.54 -5.83
CA LEU A 51 -17.24 6.87 -7.00
C LEU A 51 -17.02 5.39 -6.72
N LYS A 52 -17.63 4.54 -7.56
CA LYS A 52 -17.35 3.10 -7.52
C LYS A 52 -16.00 2.79 -8.17
N PRO A 53 -15.08 2.10 -7.48
CA PRO A 53 -13.86 1.60 -8.09
C PRO A 53 -14.18 0.55 -9.14
N LEU A 54 -13.36 0.46 -10.18
CA LEU A 54 -13.50 -0.58 -11.20
C LEU A 54 -13.04 -1.93 -10.63
N ARG A 55 -11.94 -1.91 -9.88
CA ARG A 55 -11.34 -3.09 -9.25
C ARG A 55 -10.92 -2.76 -7.83
N ILE A 56 -11.07 -3.74 -6.96
CA ILE A 56 -10.58 -3.68 -5.58
C ILE A 56 -9.64 -4.87 -5.40
N PHE A 57 -8.40 -4.58 -5.03
CA PHE A 57 -7.41 -5.59 -4.66
C PHE A 57 -7.15 -5.50 -3.16
N GLN A 58 -6.62 -6.57 -2.58
CA GLN A 58 -6.10 -6.55 -1.22
C GLN A 58 -4.64 -6.96 -1.25
N ILE A 59 -3.77 -6.07 -0.81
CA ILE A 59 -2.38 -6.41 -0.54
C ILE A 59 -2.39 -7.20 0.76
N GLN A 60 -2.08 -8.49 0.66
CA GLN A 60 -1.92 -9.35 1.83
C GLN A 60 -0.61 -9.01 2.55
N GLY A 61 -0.63 -9.11 3.87
CA GLY A 61 0.60 -9.01 4.66
C GLY A 61 1.61 -10.09 4.27
N MET A 62 2.87 -9.88 4.65
CA MET A 62 3.91 -10.88 4.40
C MET A 62 3.63 -12.17 5.17
N SER A 63 3.88 -13.32 4.53
CA SER A 63 3.81 -14.61 5.22
C SER A 63 4.87 -14.69 6.34
N PRO A 64 4.69 -15.56 7.35
CA PRO A 64 5.67 -15.71 8.43
C PRO A 64 7.08 -16.04 7.94
N SER A 65 7.20 -16.84 6.87
CA SER A 65 8.50 -17.19 6.27
C SER A 65 9.18 -15.98 5.62
N THR A 66 8.44 -15.22 4.82
CA THR A 66 8.96 -13.99 4.18
C THR A 66 9.31 -12.93 5.22
N SER A 67 8.48 -12.76 6.25
CA SER A 67 8.76 -11.86 7.38
C SER A 67 10.03 -12.25 8.12
N LYS A 68 10.27 -13.55 8.38
CA LYS A 68 11.51 -14.03 9.01
C LYS A 68 12.73 -13.73 8.15
N GLU A 69 12.64 -13.93 6.84
CA GLU A 69 13.74 -13.62 5.91
C GLU A 69 14.03 -12.10 5.86
N TYR A 70 12.98 -11.27 5.83
CA TYR A 70 13.13 -9.81 5.87
C TYR A 70 13.83 -9.35 7.15
N VAL A 71 13.37 -9.82 8.31
CA VAL A 71 13.98 -9.47 9.61
C VAL A 71 15.45 -9.91 9.66
N LYS A 72 15.77 -11.12 9.16
CA LYS A 72 17.15 -11.59 9.08
C LYS A 72 18.03 -10.62 8.26
N LYS A 73 17.57 -10.21 7.06
CA LYS A 73 18.30 -9.25 6.22
C LYS A 73 18.54 -7.92 6.93
N VAL A 74 17.53 -7.38 7.62
CA VAL A 74 17.69 -6.12 8.38
C VAL A 74 18.71 -6.26 9.49
N LEU A 75 18.69 -7.37 10.24
CA LEU A 75 19.65 -7.64 11.32
C LEU A 75 21.08 -7.87 10.82
N ASP A 76 21.23 -8.51 9.65
CA ASP A 76 22.54 -8.65 8.99
C ASP A 76 23.11 -7.27 8.62
N ILE A 77 22.30 -6.38 8.02
CA ILE A 77 22.70 -4.99 7.69
C ILE A 77 23.11 -4.19 8.94
N ILE A 78 22.38 -4.34 10.05
CA ILE A 78 22.70 -3.67 11.33
C ILE A 78 24.03 -4.21 11.89
N SER A 79 24.23 -5.52 11.80
CA SER A 79 25.45 -6.19 12.28
C SER A 79 26.69 -5.76 11.48
N GLU A 80 26.56 -5.62 10.15
CA GLU A 80 27.62 -5.11 9.26
C GLU A 80 28.05 -3.68 9.61
N ARG A 81 27.19 -2.90 10.28
CA ARG A 81 27.48 -1.53 10.73
C ARG A 81 28.12 -1.45 12.12
N GLY A 82 28.55 -2.58 12.69
CA GLY A 82 29.32 -2.62 13.95
C GLY A 82 28.50 -2.79 15.22
N VAL A 83 27.21 -3.11 15.10
CA VAL A 83 26.41 -3.60 16.24
C VAL A 83 26.68 -5.10 16.39
N GLU A 84 26.91 -5.61 17.60
CA GLU A 84 27.06 -7.05 17.84
C GLU A 84 25.91 -7.84 17.19
N LYS A 85 26.23 -9.01 16.62
CA LYS A 85 25.26 -9.88 15.91
C LYS A 85 24.01 -10.09 16.77
N LEU A 86 22.94 -9.37 16.45
CA LEU A 86 21.65 -9.52 17.08
C LEU A 86 21.12 -10.93 16.79
N ASN A 87 20.79 -11.67 17.85
CA ASN A 87 20.17 -12.99 17.70
C ASN A 87 18.74 -12.83 17.15
N VAL A 88 18.53 -13.26 15.90
CA VAL A 88 17.27 -13.12 15.16
C VAL A 88 16.09 -13.78 15.89
N ASP A 89 16.29 -14.97 16.44
CA ASP A 89 15.21 -15.70 17.11
C ASP A 89 14.82 -15.00 18.42
N HIS A 90 15.79 -14.46 19.16
CA HIS A 90 15.53 -13.63 20.34
C HIS A 90 14.79 -12.33 19.99
N PHE A 91 15.21 -11.61 18.94
CA PHE A 91 14.54 -10.38 18.49
C PHE A 91 13.07 -10.63 18.10
N LEU A 92 12.80 -11.71 17.35
CA LEU A 92 11.43 -12.09 16.99
C LEU A 92 10.58 -12.47 18.20
N GLU A 93 11.18 -13.06 19.24
CA GLU A 93 10.49 -13.39 20.48
C GLU A 93 10.12 -12.13 21.29
N VAL A 94 11.03 -11.13 21.34
CA VAL A 94 10.72 -9.81 21.90
C VAL A 94 9.64 -9.09 21.09
N CYS A 95 9.64 -9.15 19.75
CA CYS A 95 8.59 -8.52 18.96
C CYS A 95 7.18 -9.06 19.23
N LYS A 96 7.05 -10.30 19.73
CA LYS A 96 5.75 -10.89 20.12
C LYS A 96 5.18 -10.31 21.41
N THR A 97 6.00 -9.69 22.27
CA THR A 97 5.54 -9.11 23.54
C THR A 97 4.93 -7.72 23.37
N TYR A 98 5.11 -7.08 22.21
CA TYR A 98 4.54 -5.76 21.90
C TYR A 98 3.24 -5.89 21.09
N PRO A 99 2.07 -5.46 21.61
CA PRO A 99 0.76 -5.64 20.95
C PRO A 99 0.65 -4.98 19.57
N SER A 100 1.42 -3.91 19.32
CA SER A 100 1.41 -3.17 18.06
C SER A 100 1.93 -3.99 16.87
N THR A 101 2.63 -5.11 17.09
CA THR A 101 3.10 -6.00 16.02
C THR A 101 1.98 -6.85 15.41
N GLN A 102 0.83 -6.97 16.06
CA GLN A 102 -0.32 -7.74 15.55
C GLN A 102 -1.04 -7.07 14.37
N HIS A 103 -0.84 -5.77 14.14
CA HIS A 103 -1.50 -5.03 13.06
C HIS A 103 -0.72 -5.01 11.74
N VAL A 104 0.52 -5.53 11.72
CA VAL A 104 1.40 -5.47 10.53
C VAL A 104 0.96 -6.44 9.42
N SER A 105 0.04 -7.36 9.72
CA SER A 105 -0.50 -8.34 8.77
C SER A 105 -1.90 -8.02 8.24
N SER A 106 -2.51 -6.90 8.63
CA SER A 106 -3.84 -6.54 8.14
C SER A 106 -3.79 -6.22 6.64
N PRO A 107 -4.68 -6.81 5.82
CA PRO A 107 -4.66 -6.58 4.39
C PRO A 107 -4.95 -5.11 4.08
N ILE A 108 -4.17 -4.53 3.18
CA ILE A 108 -4.35 -3.14 2.72
C ILE A 108 -5.17 -3.18 1.44
N PRO A 109 -6.43 -2.71 1.45
CA PRO A 109 -7.20 -2.59 0.23
C PRO A 109 -6.62 -1.53 -0.70
N VAL A 110 -6.65 -1.84 -1.99
CA VAL A 110 -6.20 -1.00 -3.09
C VAL A 110 -7.36 -0.84 -4.07
N LEU A 111 -7.80 0.39 -4.23
CA LEU A 111 -8.84 0.79 -5.16
C LEU A 111 -8.23 1.19 -6.49
N VAL A 112 -8.78 0.69 -7.59
CA VAL A 112 -8.35 1.08 -8.94
C VAL A 112 -9.53 1.69 -9.69
N PHE A 113 -9.32 2.92 -10.16
CA PHE A 113 -10.24 3.66 -11.01
C PHE A 113 -9.58 3.83 -12.38
N ASP A 114 -10.09 3.14 -13.38
CA ASP A 114 -9.60 3.30 -14.74
C ASP A 114 -10.46 4.32 -15.49
N ASN A 115 -9.80 5.19 -16.23
CA ASN A 115 -10.42 6.00 -17.27
C ASN A 115 -9.74 5.73 -18.61
N VAL A 116 -9.82 4.45 -18.99
CA VAL A 116 -9.53 3.98 -20.32
C VAL A 116 -10.80 4.24 -21.13
N LEU A 117 -10.74 5.18 -22.06
CA LEU A 117 -11.76 5.25 -23.12
C LEU A 117 -11.67 3.96 -23.93
N ASP A 118 -12.82 3.35 -24.23
CA ASP A 118 -12.95 2.22 -25.16
C ASP A 118 -12.12 2.43 -26.45
#